data_AF-A0A417EWL1-F1
#
_entry.id   AF-A0A417EWL1-F1
#
_cell.length_a   1.000
_cell.length_b   1.000
_cell.length_c   1.000
_cell.angle_alpha   90.00
_cell.angle_beta   90.00
_cell.angle_gamma   90.00
#
_symmetry.space_group_name_H-M   'P 1'
#
loop_
_entity.id
_entity.type
_entity.pdbx_description
1 polymer ?
#
loop_
_entity_poly.entity_id
_entity_poly.type
_entity_poly.pdbx_seq_one_letter_code
_entity_poly.pdbx_strand_id
1 'polypeptide(L)'
;MIHDLRVNSHGYPGFFEGPEEENIRKWDRILKRMEFLFREANEDTCRKKNPYEAEHNLAQEAFEAKYGMFGEKLKTEEEIAREMREHKHRLYMMDDVPEYAEISKKWLAVEGELREYRDRCLKQAMELMTKYFRNLWD
;
A
#
# COMPACT_ATOMS: atom_id res chain seq x y z
N MET A 1 -1.59 -19.21 1.08
CA MET A 1 -1.99 -19.82 -0.22
C MET A 1 -0.81 -20.02 -1.16
N ILE A 2 -0.19 -18.99 -1.76
CA ILE A 2 0.92 -19.20 -2.73
C ILE A 2 2.16 -19.85 -2.10
N HIS A 3 2.51 -19.43 -0.88
CA HIS A 3 3.58 -20.08 -0.11
C HIS A 3 3.26 -21.57 0.15
N ASP A 4 2.02 -21.87 0.52
CA ASP A 4 1.54 -23.23 0.79
C ASP A 4 1.58 -24.10 -0.48
N LEU A 5 1.14 -23.56 -1.62
CA LEU A 5 1.26 -24.20 -2.93
C LEU A 5 2.72 -24.49 -3.30
N ARG A 6 3.66 -23.60 -2.96
CA ARG A 6 5.08 -23.82 -3.22
C ARG A 6 5.67 -24.92 -2.34
N VAL A 7 5.22 -25.04 -1.09
CA VAL A 7 5.79 -25.98 -0.11
C VAL A 7 5.14 -27.36 -0.20
N ASN A 8 3.84 -27.42 -0.47
CA ASN A 8 3.02 -28.62 -0.35
C ASN A 8 2.49 -29.17 -1.68
N SER A 9 2.61 -28.43 -2.80
CA SER A 9 2.27 -28.96 -4.12
C SER A 9 3.50 -29.52 -4.83
N HIS A 10 3.42 -30.78 -5.27
CA HIS A 10 4.47 -31.45 -6.04
C HIS A 10 4.25 -31.39 -7.56
N GLY A 11 3.25 -30.62 -8.03
CA GLY A 11 2.90 -30.51 -9.45
C GLY A 11 3.29 -29.17 -10.07
N TYR A 12 3.40 -29.16 -11.40
CA TYR A 12 3.51 -27.96 -12.23
C TYR A 12 2.40 -27.97 -13.29
N PRO A 13 2.06 -26.82 -13.91
CA PRO A 13 1.02 -26.77 -14.92
C PRO A 13 1.31 -27.70 -16.11
N GLY A 14 0.33 -28.52 -16.50
CA GLY A 14 0.49 -29.61 -17.48
C GLY A 14 0.86 -29.18 -18.90
N PHE A 15 0.80 -27.88 -19.21
CA PHE A 15 1.24 -27.33 -20.50
C PHE A 15 2.76 -27.05 -20.56
N PHE A 16 3.52 -27.36 -19.52
CA PHE A 16 4.97 -27.23 -19.55
C PHE A 16 5.58 -28.39 -20.34
N GLU A 17 6.30 -28.06 -21.40
CA GLU A 17 7.04 -29.03 -22.22
C GLU A 17 8.49 -29.18 -21.71
N GLY A 18 9.02 -30.41 -21.74
CA GLY A 18 10.42 -30.70 -21.41
C GLY A 18 10.60 -31.66 -20.23
N PRO A 19 11.85 -31.86 -19.77
CA PRO A 19 12.16 -32.74 -18.65
C PRO A 19 11.47 -32.30 -17.35
N GLU A 20 10.99 -33.27 -16.59
CA GLU A 20 10.25 -33.05 -15.34
C GLU A 20 11.02 -32.16 -14.34
N GLU A 21 12.31 -32.43 -14.13
CA GLU A 21 13.15 -31.63 -13.22
C GLU A 21 13.25 -30.15 -13.64
N GLU A 22 13.31 -29.87 -14.94
CA GLU A 22 13.38 -28.50 -15.45
C GLU A 22 12.06 -27.77 -15.24
N ASN A 23 10.95 -28.47 -15.45
CA ASN A 23 9.60 -27.94 -15.26
C ASN A 23 9.31 -27.64 -13.78
N ILE A 24 9.72 -28.52 -12.87
CA ILE A 24 9.63 -28.28 -11.42
C ILE A 24 10.44 -27.03 -11.04
N ARG A 25 11.68 -26.89 -11.52
CA ARG A 25 12.52 -25.70 -11.25
C ARG A 25 11.92 -24.43 -11.84
N LYS A 26 11.33 -24.51 -13.03
CA LYS A 26 10.66 -23.38 -13.68
C LYS A 26 9.44 -22.94 -12.87
N TRP A 27 8.65 -23.89 -12.40
CA TRP A 27 7.47 -23.63 -11.59
C TRP A 27 7.81 -23.04 -10.22
N ASP A 28 8.81 -23.60 -9.52
CA ASP A 28 9.30 -23.03 -8.24
C ASP A 28 9.75 -21.57 -8.40
N ARG A 29 10.44 -21.22 -9.50
CA ARG A 29 10.82 -19.83 -9.79
C ARG A 29 9.61 -18.91 -9.97
N ILE A 30 8.56 -19.39 -10.65
CA ILE A 30 7.32 -18.62 -10.87
C ILE A 30 6.60 -18.42 -9.53
N LEU A 31 6.45 -19.48 -8.73
CA LEU A 31 5.81 -19.41 -7.42
C LEU A 31 6.58 -18.50 -6.46
N LYS A 32 7.92 -18.58 -6.41
CA LYS A 32 8.76 -17.65 -5.64
C LYS A 32 8.55 -16.20 -6.07
N ARG A 33 8.44 -15.96 -7.38
CA ARG A 33 8.20 -14.61 -7.92
C ARG A 33 6.82 -14.08 -7.53
N MET A 34 5.77 -14.91 -7.64
CA MET A 34 4.42 -14.55 -7.21
C MET A 34 4.36 -14.29 -5.69
N GLU A 35 4.95 -15.17 -4.88
CA GLU A 35 5.05 -15.01 -3.42
C GLU A 35 5.71 -13.67 -3.06
N PHE A 36 6.82 -13.34 -3.72
CA PHE A 36 7.49 -12.06 -3.56
C PHE A 36 6.58 -10.88 -3.93
N LEU A 37 5.92 -10.91 -5.10
CA LEU A 37 5.07 -9.82 -5.57
C LEU A 37 3.85 -9.59 -4.66
N PHE A 38 3.20 -10.66 -4.20
CA PHE A 38 2.09 -10.54 -3.25
C PHE A 38 2.53 -9.97 -1.90
N ARG A 39 3.72 -10.37 -1.43
CA ARG A 39 4.29 -9.81 -0.19
C ARG A 39 4.63 -8.33 -0.33
N GLU A 40 5.17 -7.92 -1.48
CA GLU A 40 5.52 -6.52 -1.74
C GLU A 40 4.30 -5.64 -2.03
N ALA A 41 3.21 -6.22 -2.54
CA ALA A 41 1.95 -5.52 -2.76
C ALA A 41 1.18 -5.24 -1.46
N ASN A 42 1.34 -6.11 -0.44
CA ASN A 42 0.70 -5.93 0.86
C ASN A 42 1.47 -4.89 1.69
N GLU A 43 0.76 -3.87 2.19
CA GLU A 43 1.28 -2.77 2.99
C GLU A 43 2.05 -3.21 4.25
N ASP A 44 1.55 -4.23 4.94
CA ASP A 44 2.14 -4.72 6.18
C ASP A 44 3.47 -5.42 5.92
N THR A 45 3.54 -6.20 4.84
CA THR A 45 4.68 -7.05 4.52
C THR A 45 5.63 -6.45 3.49
N CYS A 46 5.29 -5.28 2.93
CA CYS A 46 6.13 -4.55 1.99
C CYS A 46 7.44 -4.15 2.67
N ARG A 47 8.57 -4.46 2.03
CA ARG A 47 9.89 -4.09 2.55
C ARG A 47 10.19 -2.60 2.41
N LYS A 48 9.52 -1.92 1.47
CA LYS A 48 9.68 -0.49 1.28
C LYS A 48 8.74 0.24 2.23
N LYS A 49 9.33 1.04 3.12
CA LYS A 49 8.64 1.93 4.05
C LYS A 49 9.01 3.38 3.76
N ASN A 50 8.16 4.28 4.20
CA ASN A 50 8.38 5.70 4.00
C ASN A 50 9.40 6.20 5.03
N PRO A 51 10.54 6.77 4.60
CA PRO A 51 11.56 7.27 5.53
C PRO A 51 11.05 8.42 6.40
N TYR A 52 10.02 9.16 5.93
CA TYR A 52 9.43 10.29 6.65
C TYR A 52 8.29 9.87 7.58
N GLU A 53 7.95 8.57 7.69
CA GLU A 53 6.82 8.10 8.49
C GLU A 53 6.92 8.51 9.95
N ALA A 54 8.09 8.33 10.58
CA ALA A 54 8.30 8.72 11.97
C ALA A 54 8.23 10.23 12.18
N GLU A 55 8.85 11.02 11.30
CA GLU A 55 8.84 12.49 11.37
C GLU A 55 7.42 13.05 11.13
N HIS A 56 6.69 12.47 10.18
CA HIS A 56 5.31 12.81 9.89
C HIS A 56 4.40 12.49 11.10
N ASN A 57 4.56 11.32 11.72
CA ASN A 57 3.77 10.94 12.89
C ASN A 57 4.02 11.88 14.07
N LEU A 58 5.27 12.23 14.35
CA LEU A 58 5.60 13.23 15.38
C LEU A 58 4.99 14.60 15.07
N ALA A 59 5.02 15.01 13.80
CA ALA A 59 4.44 16.28 13.38
C ALA A 59 2.89 16.26 13.47
N GLN A 60 2.25 15.12 13.20
CA GLN A 60 0.82 14.90 13.40
C GLN A 60 0.47 14.99 14.90
N GLU A 61 1.22 14.30 15.77
CA GLU A 61 1.02 14.40 17.23
C GLU A 61 1.16 15.84 17.74
N ALA A 62 2.16 16.58 17.24
CA ALA A 62 2.36 17.98 17.58
C ALA A 62 1.22 18.88 17.05
N PHE A 63 0.72 18.61 15.85
CA PHE A 63 -0.44 19.29 15.28
C PHE A 63 -1.70 19.04 16.11
N GLU A 64 -1.99 17.79 16.46
CA GLU A 64 -3.17 17.43 17.25
C GLU A 64 -3.10 18.02 18.67
N ALA A 65 -1.92 18.03 19.29
CA ALA A 65 -1.73 18.66 20.59
C ALA A 65 -1.98 20.18 20.54
N LYS A 66 -1.46 20.85 19.50
CA LYS A 66 -1.57 22.31 19.34
C LYS A 66 -2.98 22.73 18.91
N TYR A 67 -3.57 22.05 17.93
CA TYR A 67 -4.78 22.48 17.23
C TYR A 67 -6.00 21.56 17.40
N GLY A 68 -5.86 20.37 17.98
CA GLY A 68 -6.90 19.34 18.07
C GLY A 68 -6.90 18.40 16.84
N MET A 69 -7.63 17.28 16.92
CA MET A 69 -7.57 16.20 15.91
C MET A 69 -7.81 16.64 14.46
N PHE A 70 -8.59 17.69 14.22
CA PHE A 70 -8.84 18.25 12.88
C PHE A 70 -8.65 19.75 12.82
N GLY A 71 -7.71 20.26 13.63
CA GLY A 71 -7.48 21.69 13.75
C GLY A 71 -8.71 22.45 14.25
N GLU A 72 -9.47 21.87 15.17
CA GLU A 72 -10.67 22.47 15.76
C GLU A 72 -10.38 23.86 16.34
N LYS A 73 -9.18 24.06 16.90
CA LYS A 73 -8.72 25.34 17.45
C LYS A 73 -8.27 26.34 16.37
N LEU A 74 -8.17 25.95 15.11
CA LEU A 74 -7.93 26.86 13.97
C LEU A 74 -9.23 27.49 13.45
N LYS A 75 -10.38 26.93 13.80
CA LYS A 75 -11.68 27.47 13.38
C LYS A 75 -11.93 28.81 14.06
N THR A 76 -12.28 29.82 13.28
CA THR A 76 -12.77 31.10 13.82
C THR A 76 -14.25 31.00 14.18
N GLU A 77 -14.71 31.81 15.12
CA GLU A 77 -16.13 31.82 15.55
C GLU A 77 -17.10 32.08 14.39
N GLU A 78 -16.68 32.88 13.40
CA GLU A 78 -17.45 33.15 12.18
C GLU A 78 -17.59 31.90 11.29
N GLU A 79 -16.52 31.11 11.18
CA GLU A 79 -16.57 29.84 10.46
C GLU A 79 -17.50 28.86 11.19
N ILE A 80 -17.38 28.73 12.50
CA ILE A 80 -18.26 27.86 13.30
C ILE A 80 -19.73 28.27 13.14
N ALA A 81 -20.05 29.57 13.16
CA ALA A 81 -21.42 30.05 12.96
C ALA A 81 -21.94 29.81 11.53
N ARG A 82 -21.07 29.83 10.52
CA ARG A 82 -21.42 29.44 9.15
C ARG A 82 -21.60 27.93 9.02
N GLU A 83 -20.73 27.13 9.62
CA GLU A 83 -20.82 25.67 9.67
C GLU A 83 -22.13 25.20 10.31
N MET A 84 -22.53 25.82 11.42
CA MET A 84 -23.80 25.53 12.10
C MET A 84 -25.03 25.89 11.26
N ARG A 85 -24.94 26.95 10.43
CA ARG A 85 -26.02 27.32 9.50
C ARG A 85 -26.09 26.40 8.29
N GLU A 86 -24.94 26.05 7.73
CA GLU A 86 -24.83 25.27 6.49
C GLU A 86 -24.75 23.75 6.71
N HIS A 87 -24.66 23.30 7.97
CA HIS A 87 -24.43 21.90 8.36
C HIS A 87 -23.20 21.27 7.66
N LYS A 88 -22.18 22.09 7.38
CA LYS A 88 -20.92 21.66 6.77
C LYS A 88 -19.81 21.85 7.78
N HIS A 89 -19.01 20.81 8.02
CA HIS A 89 -17.81 20.93 8.85
C HIS A 89 -16.58 21.00 7.96
N ARG A 90 -15.82 22.08 8.07
CA ARG A 90 -14.48 22.19 7.51
C ARG A 90 -13.51 21.48 8.45
N LEU A 91 -12.62 20.69 7.88
CA LEU A 91 -11.53 20.02 8.60
C LEU A 91 -10.22 20.70 8.17
N TYR A 92 -9.36 20.98 9.14
CA TYR A 92 -8.00 21.45 8.87
C TYR A 92 -7.02 20.30 9.06
N MET A 93 -6.13 20.14 8.09
CA MET A 93 -5.07 19.12 8.09
C MET A 93 -3.71 19.77 8.30
N MET A 94 -2.68 18.97 8.53
CA MET A 94 -1.29 19.45 8.65
C MET A 94 -0.84 20.33 7.46
N ASP A 95 -1.28 19.99 6.25
CA ASP A 95 -0.96 20.73 5.02
C ASP A 95 -1.45 22.19 5.03
N ASP A 96 -2.50 22.49 5.79
CA ASP A 96 -3.06 23.84 5.88
C ASP A 96 -2.19 24.78 6.73
N VAL A 97 -1.27 24.22 7.52
CA VAL A 97 -0.35 24.99 8.37
C VAL A 97 1.05 24.98 7.75
N PRO A 98 1.65 26.15 7.45
CA PRO A 98 2.95 26.22 6.79
C PRO A 98 4.09 25.58 7.60
N GLU A 99 3.93 25.46 8.93
CA GLU A 99 4.87 24.76 9.82
C GLU A 99 4.98 23.26 9.49
N TYR A 100 3.89 22.62 9.03
CA TYR A 100 3.81 21.18 8.79
C TYR A 100 3.64 20.81 7.31
N ALA A 101 3.31 21.76 6.46
CA ALA A 101 3.06 21.54 5.03
C ALA A 101 4.26 20.89 4.31
N GLU A 102 5.50 21.24 4.67
CA GLU A 102 6.67 20.70 3.98
C GLU A 102 6.96 19.23 4.34
N ILE A 103 6.74 18.81 5.59
CA ILE A 103 6.90 17.39 5.97
C ILE A 103 5.77 16.55 5.39
N SER A 104 4.54 17.06 5.42
CA SER A 104 3.36 16.37 4.88
C SER A 104 3.46 16.16 3.37
N LYS A 105 3.87 17.18 2.59
CA LYS A 105 4.12 17.02 1.14
C LYS A 105 5.18 15.97 0.83
N LYS A 106 6.30 15.96 1.57
CA LYS A 106 7.39 14.98 1.35
C LYS A 106 6.91 13.57 1.66
N TRP A 107 6.21 13.39 2.77
CA TRP A 107 5.63 12.11 3.15
C TRP A 107 4.62 11.64 2.09
N LEU A 108 3.71 12.52 1.65
CA LEU A 108 2.69 12.21 0.66
C LEU A 108 3.28 11.84 -0.71
N ALA A 109 4.35 12.51 -1.14
CA ALA A 109 5.04 12.18 -2.38
C ALA A 109 5.62 10.75 -2.34
N VAL A 110 6.30 10.39 -1.25
CA VAL A 110 6.86 9.05 -1.09
C VAL A 110 5.75 8.00 -0.93
N GLU A 111 4.68 8.29 -0.20
CA GLU A 111 3.51 7.39 -0.13
C GLU A 111 2.88 7.15 -1.49
N GLY A 112 2.80 8.18 -2.34
CA GLY A 112 2.35 8.06 -3.72
C GLY A 112 3.20 7.07 -4.50
N GLU A 113 4.52 7.22 -4.45
CA GLU A 113 5.46 6.31 -5.12
C GLU A 113 5.37 4.87 -4.58
N LEU A 114 5.21 4.70 -3.26
CA LEU A 114 5.02 3.40 -2.62
C LEU A 114 3.71 2.75 -3.05
N ARG A 115 2.62 3.52 -3.11
CA ARG A 115 1.32 3.05 -3.58
C ARG A 115 1.41 2.57 -5.03
N GLU A 116 2.05 3.33 -5.91
CA GLU A 116 2.26 2.90 -7.29
C GLU A 116 3.13 1.64 -7.39
N TYR A 117 4.18 1.54 -6.56
CA TYR A 117 5.01 0.33 -6.49
C TYR A 117 4.18 -0.89 -6.08
N ARG A 118 3.36 -0.77 -5.03
CA ARG A 118 2.47 -1.83 -4.55
C ARG A 118 1.45 -2.23 -5.61
N ASP A 119 0.85 -1.25 -6.30
CA ASP A 119 -0.10 -1.49 -7.40
C ASP A 119 0.56 -2.21 -8.59
N ARG A 120 1.77 -1.80 -8.99
CA ARG A 120 2.55 -2.51 -10.03
C ARG A 120 2.86 -3.95 -9.61
N CYS A 121 3.25 -4.17 -8.35
CA CYS A 121 3.49 -5.52 -7.83
C CYS A 121 2.21 -6.36 -7.84
N LEU A 122 1.07 -5.80 -7.46
CA LEU A 122 -0.23 -6.47 -7.50
C LEU A 122 -0.63 -6.85 -8.91
N LYS A 123 -0.53 -5.91 -9.87
CA LYS A 123 -0.85 -6.16 -11.29
C LYS A 123 0.00 -7.30 -11.85
N GLN A 124 1.32 -7.27 -11.64
CA GLN A 124 2.20 -8.36 -12.07
C GLN A 124 1.87 -9.69 -11.40
N ALA A 125 1.52 -9.69 -10.10
CA ALA A 125 1.11 -10.89 -9.41
C ALA A 125 -0.19 -11.46 -10.01
N MET A 126 -1.16 -10.60 -10.31
CA MET A 126 -2.44 -10.98 -10.91
C MET A 126 -2.27 -11.50 -12.34
N GLU A 127 -1.44 -10.89 -13.17
CA GLU A 127 -1.13 -11.40 -14.52
C GLU A 127 -0.56 -12.81 -14.47
N LEU A 128 0.40 -13.05 -13.56
CA LEU A 128 0.97 -14.37 -13.35
C LEU A 128 -0.11 -15.34 -12.83
N MET A 129 -0.94 -14.91 -11.88
CA MET A 129 -2.04 -15.73 -11.37
C MET A 129 -3.00 -16.13 -12.48
N THR A 130 -3.48 -15.18 -13.29
CA THR A 130 -4.38 -15.44 -14.41
C THR A 130 -3.73 -16.34 -15.45
N LYS A 131 -2.43 -16.19 -15.72
CA LYS A 131 -1.74 -17.02 -16.73
C LYS A 131 -1.57 -18.48 -16.28
N TYR A 132 -1.21 -18.71 -15.03
CA TYR A 132 -0.81 -20.04 -14.56
C TYR A 132 -1.89 -20.76 -13.79
N PHE A 133 -2.72 -20.04 -13.02
CA PHE A 133 -3.78 -20.64 -12.23
C PHE A 133 -5.11 -20.75 -12.99
N ARG A 134 -5.44 -19.85 -13.92
CA ARG A 134 -6.65 -20.02 -14.73
C ARG A 134 -6.68 -21.37 -15.47
N ASN A 135 -5.52 -21.78 -15.98
CA ASN A 135 -5.34 -23.07 -16.67
C ASN A 135 -5.27 -24.29 -15.73
N LEU A 136 -5.33 -24.10 -14.40
CA LEU A 136 -5.40 -25.17 -13.40
C LEU A 136 -6.84 -25.43 -12.93
N TRP A 137 -7.78 -24.53 -13.25
CA TRP A 137 -9.20 -24.61 -12.84
C TRP A 137 -10.17 -24.92 -14.01
N ASP A 138 -9.67 -25.05 -15.24
CA ASP A 138 -10.38 -25.66 -16.39
C ASP A 138 -10.10 -27.18 -16.41
#